data_AF-X5DQM7-F1
#
_entry.id   AF-X5DQM7-F1
#
_cell.length_a   1.000
_cell.length_b   1.000
_cell.length_c   1.000
_cell.angle_alpha   90.00
_cell.angle_beta   90.00
_cell.angle_gamma   90.00
#
_symmetry.space_group_name_H-M   'P 1'
#
loop_
_entity.id
_entity.type
_entity.pdbx_description
1 polymer ?
#
loop_
_entity_poly.entity_id
_entity_poly.type
_entity_poly.pdbx_seq_one_letter_code
_entity_poly.pdbx_strand_id
1 'polypeptide(L)' 'MRDYRTEDQKVAAVAASMTMAGQPVTPEDEARGRRILRGEISGDQAVLEVLEQEGLADSAHAAELRRRIAAAA' A
#
# COMPACT_ATOMS: atom_id res chain seq x y z
N MET A 1 6.49 -19.93 -4.98
CA MET A 1 7.65 -19.79 -4.09
C MET A 1 7.14 -19.62 -2.67
N ARG A 2 7.71 -20.30 -1.67
CA ARG A 2 7.31 -20.12 -0.27
C ARG A 2 8.03 -18.90 0.29
N ASP A 3 7.30 -17.94 0.83
CA ASP A 3 7.87 -16.79 1.53
C ASP A 3 8.14 -17.19 2.99
N TYR A 4 9.40 -17.11 3.42
CA TYR A 4 9.83 -17.49 4.77
C TYR A 4 9.93 -16.29 5.72
N ARG A 5 9.67 -15.08 5.24
CA ARG A 5 9.78 -13.87 6.04
C ARG A 5 8.52 -13.67 6.87
N THR A 6 8.69 -13.29 8.14
CA THR A 6 7.59 -12.82 8.99
C THR A 6 7.03 -11.49 8.46
N GLU A 7 5.84 -11.11 8.90
CA GLU A 7 5.27 -9.79 8.59
C GLU A 7 6.23 -8.66 9.00
N ASP A 8 6.80 -8.73 10.21
CA ASP A 8 7.75 -7.74 10.71
C ASP A 8 9.03 -7.65 9.89
N GLN A 9 9.55 -8.79 9.39
CA GLN A 9 10.72 -8.79 8.52
C GLN A 9 10.44 -8.11 7.18
N LYS A 10 9.22 -8.24 6.65
CA LYS A 10 8.81 -7.57 5.41
C LYS A 10 8.65 -6.07 5.64
N VAL A 11 8.00 -5.68 6.73
CA VAL A 11 7.85 -4.27 7.13
C VAL A 11 9.22 -3.62 7.35
N ALA A 12 10.11 -4.27 8.09
CA ALA A 12 11.46 -3.77 8.34
C ALA A 12 12.27 -3.60 7.04
N ALA A 13 12.14 -4.53 6.09
CA ALA A 13 12.78 -4.42 4.79
C ALA A 13 12.26 -3.22 3.97
N VAL A 14 10.95 -2.99 3.98
CA VAL A 14 10.34 -1.80 3.34
C VAL A 14 10.82 -0.52 4.01
N ALA A 15 10.76 -0.45 5.34
CA ALA A 15 11.20 0.71 6.11
C ALA A 15 12.66 1.06 5.86
N ALA A 16 13.55 0.06 5.81
CA ALA A 16 14.95 0.25 5.46
C ALA A 16 15.11 0.81 4.04
N SER A 17 14.43 0.22 3.04
CA SER A 17 14.47 0.67 1.65
C SER A 17 13.99 2.11 1.49
N MET A 18 12.88 2.45 2.15
CA MET A 18 12.25 3.76 2.11
C MET A 18 13.12 4.82 2.81
N THR A 19 13.76 4.46 3.93
CA THR A 19 14.76 5.30 4.61
C THR A 19 15.97 5.58 3.72
N MET A 20 16.50 4.56 3.04
CA MET A 20 17.60 4.73 2.08
C MET A 20 17.22 5.60 0.88
N ALA A 21 15.94 5.62 0.50
CA ALA A 21 15.40 6.49 -0.54
C ALA A 21 15.11 7.93 -0.06
N GLY A 22 15.35 8.25 1.22
CA GLY A 22 15.05 9.57 1.80
C GLY A 22 13.56 9.82 2.04
N GLN A 23 12.76 8.76 2.11
CA GLN A 23 11.30 8.79 2.28
C GLN A 23 10.90 7.88 3.46
N PRO A 24 11.20 8.23 4.72
CA PRO A 24 10.96 7.34 5.85
C PRO A 24 9.47 6.97 5.99
N VAL A 25 9.20 5.70 6.30
CA VAL A 25 7.84 5.16 6.50
C VAL A 25 7.21 5.77 7.75
N THR A 26 5.99 6.28 7.62
CA THR A 26 5.21 6.76 8.77
C THR A 26 4.49 5.61 9.49
N PRO A 27 4.03 5.79 10.73
CA PRO A 27 3.19 4.78 11.40
C PRO A 27 1.91 4.43 10.61
N GLU A 28 1.35 5.40 9.86
CA GLU A 28 0.18 5.17 9.00
C GLU A 28 0.53 4.29 7.79
N ASP A 29 1.67 4.55 7.16
CA ASP A 29 2.18 3.72 6.05
C ASP A 29 2.46 2.29 6.50
N GLU A 30 3.02 2.10 7.70
CA GLU A 30 3.23 0.77 8.28
C GLU A 30 1.88 0.07 8.51
N ALA A 31 0.90 0.75 9.10
CA ALA A 31 -0.43 0.19 9.34
C ALA A 31 -1.10 -0.23 8.01
N ARG A 32 -1.04 0.63 6.98
CA ARG A 32 -1.55 0.34 5.63
C ARG A 32 -0.79 -0.84 5.00
N GLY A 33 0.53 -0.86 5.10
CA GLY A 33 1.39 -1.94 4.61
C GLY A 33 1.06 -3.29 5.24
N ARG A 34 0.77 -3.33 6.55
CA ARG A 34 0.35 -4.56 7.24
C ARG A 34 -1.00 -5.08 6.76
N ARG A 35 -1.98 -4.20 6.48
CA ARG A 35 -3.27 -4.59 5.87
C ARG A 35 -3.04 -5.27 4.50
N ILE A 36 -2.12 -4.73 3.69
CA ILE A 36 -1.74 -5.35 2.40
C ILE A 36 -1.09 -6.73 2.62
N LEU A 37 -0.14 -6.84 3.55
CA LEU A 37 0.58 -8.09 3.81
C LEU A 37 -0.34 -9.22 4.30
N ARG A 38 -1.42 -8.87 5.00
CA ARG A 38 -2.45 -9.80 5.48
C ARG A 38 -3.53 -10.09 4.43
N GLY A 39 -3.52 -9.38 3.30
CA GLY A 39 -4.54 -9.50 2.25
C GLY A 39 -5.88 -8.89 2.60
N GLU A 40 -5.93 -8.02 3.62
CA GLU A 40 -7.15 -7.30 4.02
C GLU A 40 -7.54 -6.24 2.96
N ILE A 41 -6.54 -5.67 2.30
CA ILE A 41 -6.70 -4.80 1.13
C ILE A 41 -5.66 -5.15 0.06
N SER A 42 -5.97 -4.84 -1.19
CA SER A 42 -5.00 -4.89 -2.29
C SER A 42 -4.11 -3.64 -2.31
N GLY A 43 -3.02 -3.71 -3.07
CA GLY A 43 -2.19 -2.52 -3.34
C GLY A 43 -2.98 -1.40 -4.03
N ASP A 44 -3.91 -1.75 -4.93
CA ASP A 44 -4.72 -0.75 -5.63
C ASP A 44 -5.70 -0.04 -4.68
N GLN A 45 -6.28 -0.77 -3.73
CA GLN A 45 -7.12 -0.18 -2.67
C GLN A 45 -6.30 0.75 -1.78
N ALA A 46 -5.08 0.34 -1.40
CA ALA A 46 -4.19 1.16 -0.57
C ALA A 46 -3.80 2.48 -1.27
N VAL A 47 -3.52 2.45 -2.57
CA VAL A 47 -3.22 3.68 -3.34
C VAL A 47 -4.46 4.56 -3.47
N LEU A 48 -5.64 3.96 -3.70
CA LEU A 48 -6.89 4.71 -3.79
C LEU A 48 -7.19 5.45 -2.48
N GLU A 49 -7.02 4.80 -1.32
CA GLU A 49 -7.18 5.44 0.00
C GLU A 49 -6.28 6.69 0.12
N VAL A 50 -5.00 6.60 -0.29
CA VAL A 50 -4.07 7.74 -0.26
C VAL A 50 -4.52 8.86 -1.20
N LEU A 51 -4.94 8.55 -2.42
CA LEU A 51 -5.46 9.57 -3.34
C LEU A 51 -6.69 10.27 -2.78
N GLU A 52 -7.58 9.55 -2.09
CA GLU A 52 -8.77 10.13 -1.47
C GLU A 52 -8.40 11.05 -0.30
N GLN A 53 -7.44 10.67 0.54
CA GLN A 53 -6.92 11.49 1.64
C GLN A 53 -6.28 12.79 1.15
N GLU A 54 -5.56 12.73 0.02
CA GLU A 54 -4.89 13.89 -0.60
C GLU A 54 -5.83 14.75 -1.46
N GLY A 55 -7.15 14.45 -1.48
CA GLY A 55 -8.13 15.20 -2.27
C GLY A 55 -8.06 14.95 -3.78
N LEU A 56 -7.43 13.85 -4.20
CA LEU A 56 -7.25 13.42 -5.59
C LEU A 56 -8.23 12.30 -5.99
N ALA A 57 -9.36 12.20 -5.29
CA ALA A 57 -10.38 11.18 -5.49
C ALA A 57 -10.99 11.20 -6.91
N ASP A 58 -11.03 12.37 -7.56
CA ASP A 58 -11.57 12.57 -8.92
C ASP A 58 -10.51 12.50 -10.02
N SER A 59 -9.26 12.19 -9.65
CA SER A 59 -8.18 12.06 -10.63
C SER A 59 -8.41 10.88 -11.59
N ALA A 60 -7.88 10.98 -12.81
CA ALA A 60 -7.87 9.87 -13.76
C ALA A 60 -7.22 8.61 -13.17
N HIS A 61 -6.24 8.77 -12.27
CA HIS A 61 -5.60 7.66 -11.58
C HIS A 61 -6.53 6.97 -10.58
N ALA A 62 -7.32 7.74 -9.80
CA ALA A 62 -8.34 7.18 -8.91
C ALA A 62 -9.44 6.44 -9.68
N ALA A 63 -9.88 6.99 -10.82
CA ALA A 63 -10.84 6.32 -11.70
C ALA A 63 -10.30 4.98 -12.23
N GLU A 64 -9.00 4.94 -12.57
CA GLU A 64 -8.35 3.72 -13.02
C GLU A 64 -8.27 2.64 -11.94
N LEU A 65 -7.89 3.03 -10.71
CA LEU A 65 -7.81 2.11 -9.58
C LEU A 65 -9.20 1.52 -9.28
N ARG A 66 -10.26 2.33 -9.27
CA ARG A 66 -11.64 1.85 -9.09
C ARG A 66 -12.04 0.81 -10.14
N ARG A 67 -11.68 1.03 -11.41
CA ARG A 67 -11.91 0.07 -12.49
C ARG A 67 -11.19 -1.25 -12.25
N ARG A 68 -9.91 -1.21 -11.88
CA ARG A 68 -9.10 -2.41 -11.59
C ARG A 68 -9.62 -3.18 -10.37
N ILE A 69 -9.99 -2.47 -9.31
CA ILE A 69 -10.60 -3.06 -8.11
C ILE A 69 -11.91 -3.76 -8.46
N ALA A 70 -12.78 -3.12 -9.25
CA ALA A 70 -14.05 -3.71 -9.67
C ALA A 70 -13.90 -4.96 -10.56
N ALA A 71 -12.82 -5.04 -11.36
CA ALA A 71 -12.53 -6.19 -12.20
C ALA A 71 -11.88 -7.38 -11.46
N ALA A 72 -11.34 -7.14 -10.26
CA ALA A 72 -10.68 -8.14 -9.43
C ALA A 72 -11.59 -8.76 -8.34
N ALA A 73 -12.80 -8.21 -8.18
CA ALA A 73 -13.85 -8.71 -7.30
C ALA A 73 -14.66 -9.85 -7.96
#